data_AF-A0A968HBF0-F1
#
_entry.id   AF-A0A968HBF0-F1
#
_cell.length_a   1.000
_cell.length_b   1.000
_cell.length_c   1.000
_cell.angle_alpha   90.00
_cell.angle_beta   90.00
_cell.angle_gamma   90.00
#
_symmetry.space_group_name_H-M   'P 1'
#
loop_
_entity.id
_entity.type
_entity.pdbx_description
1 polymer ?
#
loop_
_entity_poly.entity_id
_entity_poly.type
_entity_poly.pdbx_seq_one_letter_code
_entity_poly.pdbx_strand_id
1 'polypeptide(L)'
;MEKILKVLNRIEELEEGLAGLYRQLSSVFTDNEEMHDFFRSLGEEETSHRDLARYQIRLVRNSREPFADVDVDISCIENLREKIRKFSRQTAPTIEDALRVVLELETSVAEYYVSSVIKRANPEVSDLIDNLSVGCRKHLHKCREMAKRYRVPLSGPSDEPLKI
;
A
#
# COMPACT_ATOMS: atom_id res chain seq x y z
N MET A 1 -12.76 2.00 -20.64
CA MET A 1 -11.35 2.50 -20.63
C MET A 1 -11.11 3.61 -19.60
N GLU A 2 -11.93 4.67 -19.56
CA GLU A 2 -11.72 5.78 -18.60
C GLU A 2 -11.77 5.34 -17.12
N LYS A 3 -12.70 4.45 -16.75
CA LYS A 3 -12.83 3.96 -15.36
C LYS A 3 -11.62 3.12 -14.90
N ILE A 4 -11.12 2.20 -15.73
CA ILE A 4 -9.95 1.38 -15.37
C ILE A 4 -8.69 2.25 -15.22
N LEU A 5 -8.51 3.24 -16.10
CA LEU A 5 -7.43 4.21 -15.96
C LEU A 5 -7.56 5.02 -14.67
N LYS A 6 -8.78 5.45 -14.31
CA LYS A 6 -9.03 6.14 -13.04
C LYS A 6 -8.58 5.29 -11.84
N VAL A 7 -8.93 4.00 -11.83
CA VAL A 7 -8.52 3.08 -10.75
C VAL A 7 -7.00 2.90 -10.70
N LEU A 8 -6.37 2.62 -11.84
CA LEU A 8 -4.92 2.43 -11.90
C LEU A 8 -4.14 3.69 -11.50
N ASN A 9 -4.62 4.88 -11.87
CA ASN A 9 -4.04 6.15 -11.41
C ASN A 9 -4.19 6.29 -9.88
N ARG A 10 -5.32 5.88 -9.30
CA ARG A 10 -5.48 5.94 -7.84
C ARG A 10 -4.59 4.95 -7.09
N ILE A 11 -4.36 3.78 -7.64
CA ILE A 11 -3.36 2.83 -7.13
C ILE A 11 -1.97 3.47 -7.19
N GLU A 12 -1.57 3.98 -8.36
CA GLU A 12 -0.27 4.65 -8.52
C GLU A 12 -0.06 5.80 -7.53
N GLU A 13 -1.07 6.63 -7.33
CA GLU A 13 -1.05 7.74 -6.36
C GLU A 13 -0.98 7.27 -4.89
N LEU A 14 -1.57 6.11 -4.57
CA LEU A 14 -1.50 5.50 -3.25
C LEU A 14 -0.10 4.95 -2.98
N GLU A 15 0.45 4.18 -3.91
CA GLU A 15 1.79 3.59 -3.80
C GLU A 15 2.89 4.67 -3.71
N GLU A 16 2.77 5.76 -4.50
CA GLU A 16 3.67 6.91 -4.35
C GLU A 16 3.53 7.57 -2.97
N GLY A 17 2.32 7.66 -2.43
CA GLY A 17 2.05 8.18 -1.10
C GLY A 17 2.73 7.35 0.00
N LEU A 18 2.61 6.03 -0.07
CA LEU A 18 3.26 5.10 0.87
C LEU A 18 4.79 5.19 0.74
N ALA A 19 5.33 5.13 -0.49
CA ALA A 19 6.76 5.29 -0.74
C ALA A 19 7.31 6.63 -0.20
N GLY A 20 6.55 7.71 -0.37
CA GLY A 20 6.88 9.03 0.19
C GLY A 20 6.91 9.02 1.71
N LEU A 21 5.87 8.45 2.34
CA LEU A 21 5.80 8.35 3.80
C LEU A 21 6.94 7.51 4.37
N TYR A 22 7.25 6.35 3.78
CA TYR A 22 8.32 5.49 4.26
C TYR A 22 9.70 6.14 4.11
N ARG A 23 9.97 6.85 3.00
CA ARG A 23 11.20 7.65 2.87
C ARG A 23 11.30 8.76 3.92
N GLN A 24 10.18 9.44 4.21
CA GLN A 24 10.13 10.44 5.27
C GLN A 24 10.44 9.82 6.64
N LEU A 25 9.81 8.69 6.98
CA LEU A 25 10.06 8.01 8.26
C LEU A 25 11.49 7.50 8.37
N SER A 26 12.05 6.95 7.29
CA SER A 26 13.46 6.58 7.23
C SER A 26 14.36 7.79 7.58
N SER A 27 14.07 8.97 7.03
CA SER A 27 14.81 10.20 7.33
C SER A 27 14.59 10.73 8.75
N VAL A 28 13.45 10.44 9.39
CA VAL A 28 13.18 10.82 10.79
C VAL A 28 13.99 9.96 11.76
N PHE A 29 14.19 8.68 11.43
CA PHE A 29 14.85 7.71 12.32
C PHE A 29 16.31 7.44 11.95
N THR A 30 17.04 8.42 11.40
CA THR A 30 18.46 8.25 11.02
C THR A 30 19.38 7.85 12.17
N ASP A 31 19.03 8.22 13.41
CA ASP A 31 19.78 7.85 14.62
C ASP A 31 19.46 6.42 15.11
N ASN A 32 18.50 5.74 14.49
CA ASN A 32 18.17 4.34 14.71
C ASN A 32 18.30 3.58 13.38
N GLU A 33 19.48 2.98 13.15
CA GLU A 33 19.82 2.29 11.91
C GLU A 33 18.79 1.22 11.51
N GLU A 34 18.28 0.43 12.47
CA GLU A 34 17.28 -0.61 12.18
C GLU A 34 15.98 0.00 11.62
N MET A 35 15.48 1.08 12.23
CA MET A 35 14.26 1.74 11.78
C MET A 35 14.46 2.52 10.48
N HIS A 36 15.62 3.18 10.32
CA HIS A 36 16.01 3.85 9.09
C HIS A 36 15.98 2.88 7.91
N ASP A 37 16.67 1.74 8.03
CA ASP A 37 16.78 0.75 6.95
C ASP A 37 15.47 0.02 6.71
N PHE A 38 14.71 -0.26 7.76
CA PHE A 38 13.37 -0.85 7.64
C PHE A 38 12.45 0.01 6.78
N PHE A 39 12.31 1.30 7.11
CA PHE A 39 11.45 2.19 6.33
C PHE A 39 12.03 2.51 4.95
N ARG A 40 13.36 2.57 4.80
CA ARG A 40 13.99 2.72 3.48
C ARG A 40 13.64 1.55 2.57
N SER A 41 13.77 0.33 3.07
CA SER A 41 13.42 -0.89 2.33
C SER A 41 11.95 -0.91 1.94
N LEU A 42 11.02 -0.57 2.84
CA LEU A 42 9.60 -0.49 2.48
C LEU A 42 9.37 0.58 1.40
N GLY A 43 9.99 1.75 1.49
CA GLY A 43 9.86 2.80 0.47
C GLY A 43 10.36 2.39 -0.91
N GLU A 44 11.43 1.59 -0.98
CA GLU A 44 11.95 1.00 -2.22
C GLU A 44 10.97 -0.03 -2.82
N GLU A 45 10.35 -0.86 -1.97
CA GLU A 45 9.33 -1.83 -2.37
C GLU A 45 8.07 -1.13 -2.93
N GLU A 46 7.55 -0.10 -2.26
CA GLU A 46 6.40 0.66 -2.77
C GLU A 46 6.69 1.46 -4.04
N THR A 47 7.94 1.90 -4.21
CA THR A 47 8.39 2.50 -5.49
C THR A 47 8.24 1.49 -6.64
N SER A 48 8.54 0.22 -6.39
CA SER A 48 8.38 -0.86 -7.37
C SER A 48 6.90 -1.14 -7.67
N HIS A 49 6.03 -1.13 -6.66
CA HIS A 49 4.57 -1.26 -6.84
C HIS A 49 3.98 -0.14 -7.70
N ARG A 50 4.35 1.12 -7.39
CA ARG A 50 3.98 2.28 -8.21
C ARG A 50 4.40 2.11 -9.67
N ASP A 51 5.62 1.62 -9.91
CA ASP A 51 6.14 1.45 -11.27
C ASP A 51 5.40 0.34 -12.05
N LEU A 52 4.94 -0.71 -11.37
CA LEU A 52 4.03 -1.71 -11.93
C LEU A 52 2.67 -1.09 -12.30
N ALA A 53 2.09 -0.25 -11.44
CA ALA A 53 0.86 0.47 -11.76
C ALA A 53 1.03 1.39 -12.98
N ARG A 54 2.14 2.14 -13.06
CA ARG A 54 2.49 2.98 -14.21
C ARG A 54 2.65 2.16 -15.49
N TYR A 55 3.25 0.99 -15.41
CA TYR A 55 3.37 0.08 -16.54
C TYR A 55 2.00 -0.34 -17.06
N GLN A 56 1.09 -0.73 -16.17
CA GLN A 56 -0.27 -1.10 -16.56
C GLN A 56 -1.07 0.07 -17.15
N ILE A 57 -0.93 1.28 -16.61
CA ILE A 57 -1.52 2.49 -17.21
C ILE A 57 -1.06 2.67 -18.67
N ARG A 58 0.23 2.43 -18.96
CA ARG A 58 0.76 2.52 -20.34
C ARG A 58 0.16 1.45 -21.25
N LEU A 59 0.04 0.21 -20.77
CA LEU A 59 -0.59 -0.87 -21.54
C LEU A 59 -2.06 -0.57 -21.86
N VAL A 60 -2.83 -0.15 -20.85
CA VAL A 60 -4.25 0.18 -21.02
C VAL A 60 -4.46 1.34 -22.01
N ARG A 61 -3.62 2.38 -21.95
CA ARG A 61 -3.68 3.52 -22.90
C ARG A 61 -3.37 3.13 -24.34
N ASN A 62 -2.54 2.11 -24.55
CA ASN A 62 -2.09 1.67 -25.87
C ASN A 62 -2.93 0.51 -26.44
N SER A 63 -3.79 -0.11 -25.64
CA SER A 63 -4.67 -1.18 -26.09
C SER A 63 -5.77 -0.63 -27.00
N ARG A 64 -6.04 -1.37 -28.09
CA ARG A 64 -7.14 -1.10 -29.02
C ARG A 64 -8.43 -1.81 -28.61
N GLU A 65 -8.34 -2.70 -27.62
CA GLU A 65 -9.47 -3.50 -27.17
C GLU A 65 -10.31 -2.76 -26.12
N PRO A 66 -11.63 -2.92 -26.15
CA PRO A 66 -12.50 -2.31 -25.16
C PRO A 66 -12.37 -3.02 -23.82
N PHE A 67 -11.81 -2.32 -22.83
CA PHE A 67 -11.83 -2.76 -21.43
C PHE A 67 -13.27 -2.80 -20.90
N ALA A 68 -13.62 -3.86 -20.17
CA ALA A 68 -14.90 -3.99 -19.48
C ALA A 68 -15.20 -2.76 -18.61
N ASP A 69 -16.48 -2.39 -18.52
CA ASP A 69 -16.91 -1.29 -17.66
C ASP A 69 -16.96 -1.79 -16.22
N VAL A 70 -16.03 -1.30 -15.39
CA VAL A 70 -15.91 -1.70 -13.99
C VAL A 70 -16.34 -0.55 -13.12
N ASP A 71 -17.35 -0.79 -12.28
CA ASP A 71 -17.69 0.12 -11.19
C ASP A 71 -16.86 -0.28 -9.96
N VAL A 72 -15.84 0.53 -9.66
CA VAL A 72 -14.93 0.30 -8.52
C VAL A 72 -15.14 1.42 -7.54
N ASP A 73 -15.50 1.06 -6.31
CA ASP A 73 -15.48 1.99 -5.20
C ASP A 73 -14.03 2.30 -4.81
N ILE A 74 -13.60 3.54 -5.09
CA ILE A 74 -12.26 4.04 -4.76
C ILE A 74 -12.22 4.78 -3.42
N SER A 75 -13.32 4.84 -2.66
CA SER A 75 -13.41 5.57 -1.40
C SER A 75 -12.37 5.11 -0.38
N CYS A 76 -12.09 3.80 -0.33
CA CYS A 76 -11.07 3.22 0.54
C CYS A 76 -9.66 3.77 0.20
N ILE A 77 -9.31 3.84 -1.09
CA ILE A 77 -8.03 4.42 -1.53
C ILE A 77 -7.93 5.89 -1.09
N GLU A 78 -8.99 6.68 -1.31
CA GLU A 78 -8.97 8.10 -0.93
C GLU A 78 -8.84 8.29 0.59
N ASN A 79 -9.52 7.46 1.37
CA ASN A 79 -9.40 7.45 2.84
C ASN A 79 -7.95 7.13 3.28
N LEU A 80 -7.31 6.14 2.65
CA LEU A 80 -5.93 5.78 2.94
C LEU A 80 -4.96 6.89 2.59
N ARG A 81 -5.14 7.54 1.43
CA ARG A 81 -4.34 8.68 1.01
C ARG A 81 -4.47 9.86 1.98
N GLU A 82 -5.67 10.11 2.49
CA GLU A 82 -5.86 11.17 3.49
C GLU A 82 -5.19 10.82 4.83
N LYS A 83 -5.24 9.55 5.27
CA LYS A 83 -4.47 9.10 6.43
C LYS A 83 -2.97 9.31 6.26
N ILE A 84 -2.42 8.93 5.10
CA ILE A 84 -1.00 9.16 4.75
C ILE A 84 -0.67 10.64 4.83
N ARG A 85 -1.44 11.50 4.15
CA ARG A 85 -1.22 12.96 4.16
C ARG A 85 -1.27 13.55 5.57
N LYS A 86 -2.25 13.14 6.38
CA LYS A 86 -2.40 13.63 7.75
C LYS A 86 -1.21 13.24 8.61
N PHE A 87 -0.73 12.01 8.48
CA PHE A 87 0.42 11.53 9.25
C PHE A 87 1.74 12.13 8.78
N SER A 88 1.96 12.28 7.47
CA SER A 88 3.16 12.94 6.91
C SER A 88 3.35 14.39 7.37
N ARG A 89 2.29 15.06 7.83
CA ARG A 89 2.37 16.42 8.39
C ARG A 89 2.83 16.46 9.84
N GLN A 90 2.90 15.32 10.53
CA GLN A 90 3.38 15.26 11.90
C GLN A 90 4.90 15.49 11.93
N THR A 91 5.34 16.37 12.83
CA THR A 91 6.75 16.61 13.08
C THR A 91 7.23 15.67 14.17
N ALA A 92 8.22 14.82 13.87
CA ALA A 92 8.87 13.90 14.81
C ALA A 92 7.93 12.85 15.45
N PRO A 93 7.33 11.93 14.67
CA PRO A 93 6.63 10.79 15.23
C PRO A 93 7.57 9.91 16.07
N THR A 94 7.04 9.32 17.15
CA THR A 94 7.78 8.28 17.88
C THR A 94 7.82 6.98 17.07
N ILE A 95 8.73 6.06 17.40
CA ILE A 95 8.77 4.73 16.76
C ILE A 95 7.43 4.00 16.95
N GLU A 96 6.83 4.11 18.13
CA GLU A 96 5.53 3.52 18.44
C GLU A 96 4.42 4.09 17.54
N ASP A 97 4.37 5.41 17.38
CA ASP A 97 3.38 6.07 16.52
C ASP A 97 3.57 5.69 15.05
N ALA A 98 4.82 5.68 14.58
CA ALA A 98 5.15 5.28 13.22
C ALA A 98 4.74 3.84 12.93
N LEU A 99 5.13 2.88 13.78
CA LEU A 99 4.78 1.48 13.58
C LEU A 99 3.28 1.24 13.70
N ARG A 100 2.57 1.92 14.60
CA ARG A 100 1.11 1.82 14.71
C ARG A 100 0.42 2.28 13.43
N VAL A 101 0.81 3.45 12.91
CA VAL A 101 0.20 3.99 11.69
C VAL A 101 0.54 3.14 10.47
N VAL A 102 1.78 2.70 10.33
CA VAL A 102 2.17 1.83 9.21
C VAL A 102 1.44 0.49 9.27
N LEU A 103 1.29 -0.12 10.45
CA LEU A 103 0.47 -1.33 10.61
C LEU A 103 -0.99 -1.13 10.19
N GLU A 104 -1.59 0.00 10.57
CA GLU A 104 -2.95 0.34 10.19
C GLU A 104 -3.09 0.51 8.67
N LEU A 105 -2.13 1.22 8.04
CA LEU A 105 -2.09 1.43 6.60
C LEU A 105 -1.94 0.10 5.86
N GLU A 106 -0.95 -0.71 6.21
CA GLU A 106 -0.68 -2.01 5.55
C GLU A 106 -1.84 -3.00 5.73
N THR A 107 -2.49 -2.99 6.89
CA THR A 107 -3.70 -3.81 7.11
C THR A 107 -4.82 -3.36 6.18
N SER A 108 -5.09 -2.05 6.13
CA SER A 108 -6.15 -1.50 5.30
C SER A 108 -5.89 -1.70 3.80
N VAL A 109 -4.64 -1.60 3.37
CA VAL A 109 -4.24 -1.83 1.97
C VAL A 109 -4.34 -3.31 1.62
N ALA A 110 -3.85 -4.21 2.49
CA ALA A 110 -3.98 -5.65 2.28
C ALA A 110 -5.45 -6.08 2.21
N GLU A 111 -6.29 -5.56 3.12
CA GLU A 111 -7.74 -5.78 3.09
C GLU A 111 -8.36 -5.21 1.82
N TYR A 112 -7.98 -4.02 1.39
CA TYR A 112 -8.48 -3.43 0.15
C TYR A 112 -8.10 -4.30 -1.07
N TYR A 113 -6.86 -4.71 -1.25
CA TYR A 113 -6.49 -5.53 -2.40
C TYR A 113 -7.08 -6.95 -2.35
N VAL A 114 -7.30 -7.49 -1.15
CA VAL A 114 -7.97 -8.80 -0.97
C VAL A 114 -9.48 -8.71 -1.20
N SER A 115 -10.13 -7.62 -0.78
CA SER A 115 -11.59 -7.42 -0.81
C SER A 115 -12.12 -6.70 -2.05
N SER A 116 -11.32 -5.85 -2.68
CA SER A 116 -11.75 -5.05 -3.83
C SER A 116 -11.78 -5.88 -5.12
N VAL A 117 -13.01 -6.11 -5.59
CA VAL A 117 -13.60 -5.91 -6.94
C VAL A 117 -12.77 -6.23 -8.21
N ILE A 118 -11.44 -6.13 -8.24
CA ILE A 118 -10.65 -6.38 -9.46
C ILE A 118 -10.55 -7.88 -9.79
N LYS A 119 -10.66 -8.76 -8.79
CA LYS A 119 -10.73 -10.23 -8.98
C LYS A 119 -11.84 -10.72 -9.93
N ARG A 120 -12.80 -9.87 -10.31
CA ARG A 120 -13.88 -10.22 -11.27
C ARG A 120 -13.93 -9.34 -12.51
N ALA A 121 -13.11 -8.29 -12.57
CA ALA A 121 -13.42 -7.14 -13.42
C ALA A 121 -12.68 -7.11 -14.75
N ASN A 122 -11.40 -7.53 -14.77
CA ASN A 122 -10.64 -7.66 -16.01
C ASN A 122 -9.36 -8.52 -15.78
N PRO A 123 -9.19 -9.64 -16.51
CA PRO A 123 -7.98 -10.47 -16.44
C PRO A 123 -6.67 -9.68 -16.63
N GLU A 124 -6.67 -8.63 -17.45
CA GLU A 124 -5.48 -7.84 -17.81
C GLU A 124 -4.85 -7.10 -16.62
N VAL A 125 -5.62 -6.84 -15.56
CA VAL A 125 -5.12 -6.19 -14.33
C VAL A 125 -5.07 -7.14 -13.14
N SER A 126 -5.51 -8.39 -13.29
CA SER A 126 -5.53 -9.37 -12.19
C SER A 126 -4.13 -9.62 -11.65
N ASP A 127 -3.16 -9.84 -12.55
CA ASP A 127 -1.77 -10.09 -12.17
C ASP A 127 -1.16 -8.92 -11.39
N LEU A 128 -1.51 -7.67 -11.74
CA LEU A 128 -1.08 -6.50 -10.97
C LEU A 128 -1.63 -6.58 -9.55
N ILE A 129 -2.93 -6.81 -9.40
CA ILE A 129 -3.58 -6.82 -8.08
C ILE A 129 -3.11 -7.98 -7.22
N ASP A 130 -2.88 -9.15 -7.81
CA ASP A 130 -2.32 -10.29 -7.09
C ASP A 130 -0.89 -9.98 -6.60
N ASN A 131 -0.06 -9.36 -7.46
CA ASN A 131 1.28 -8.94 -7.07
C ASN A 131 1.26 -7.89 -5.94
N LEU A 132 0.42 -6.86 -6.03
CA LEU A 132 0.25 -5.86 -4.97
C LEU A 132 -0.26 -6.50 -3.68
N SER A 133 -1.26 -7.38 -3.77
CA SER A 133 -1.79 -8.11 -2.61
C SER A 133 -0.72 -8.94 -1.90
N VAL A 134 0.16 -9.60 -2.66
CA VAL A 134 1.29 -10.36 -2.10
C VAL A 134 2.28 -9.41 -1.43
N GLY A 135 2.60 -8.27 -2.06
CA GLY A 135 3.44 -7.22 -1.50
C GLY A 135 2.95 -6.73 -0.15
N CYS A 136 1.69 -6.28 -0.07
CA CYS A 136 1.11 -5.76 1.17
C CYS A 136 1.06 -6.78 2.30
N ARG A 137 0.79 -8.07 2.00
CA ARG A 137 0.89 -9.13 3.03
C ARG A 137 2.31 -9.30 3.56
N LYS A 138 3.33 -9.18 2.70
CA LYS A 138 4.73 -9.22 3.13
C LYS A 138 5.07 -8.00 3.98
N HIS A 139 4.64 -6.80 3.57
CA HIS A 139 4.87 -5.57 4.33
C HIS A 139 4.19 -5.65 5.70
N LEU A 140 2.92 -6.04 5.75
CA LEU A 140 2.18 -6.25 7.00
C LEU A 140 2.91 -7.22 7.93
N HIS A 141 3.40 -8.36 7.40
CA HIS A 141 4.19 -9.30 8.19
C HIS A 141 5.47 -8.66 8.74
N LYS A 142 6.26 -7.98 7.90
CA LYS A 142 7.47 -7.26 8.33
C LYS A 142 7.16 -6.22 9.41
N CYS A 143 6.07 -5.46 9.26
CA CYS A 143 5.63 -4.45 10.21
C CYS A 143 5.22 -5.07 11.55
N ARG A 144 4.52 -6.22 11.54
CA ARG A 144 4.17 -6.95 12.77
C ARG A 144 5.40 -7.44 13.51
N GLU A 145 6.38 -7.99 12.79
CA GLU A 145 7.63 -8.43 13.40
C GLU A 145 8.42 -7.25 13.99
N MET A 146 8.44 -6.11 13.30
CA MET A 146 9.07 -4.90 13.83
C MET A 146 8.35 -4.37 15.07
N ALA A 147 7.03 -4.28 15.04
CA ALA A 147 6.22 -3.87 16.19
C ALA A 147 6.43 -4.77 17.42
N LYS A 148 6.56 -6.09 17.23
CA LYS A 148 6.90 -7.03 18.32
C LYS A 148 8.25 -6.69 18.96
N ARG A 149 9.29 -6.41 18.15
CA ARG A 149 10.63 -6.04 18.66
C ARG A 149 10.60 -4.77 19.50
N TYR A 150 9.82 -3.78 19.08
CA TYR A 150 9.66 -2.51 19.78
C TYR A 150 8.54 -2.51 20.83
N ARG A 151 7.92 -3.68 21.10
CA ARG A 151 6.82 -3.86 22.07
C ARG A 151 5.62 -2.94 21.83
N VAL A 152 5.38 -2.59 20.57
CA VAL A 152 4.21 -1.80 20.16
C VAL A 152 2.97 -2.70 20.22
N PRO A 153 1.90 -2.31 20.95
CA PRO A 153 0.68 -3.11 21.02
C PRO A 153 0.06 -3.28 19.64
N LEU A 154 -0.08 -4.53 19.19
CA LEU A 154 -0.81 -4.85 17.96
C LEU A 154 -2.31 -4.65 18.21
N SER A 155 -2.93 -3.74 17.49
CA SER A 155 -4.38 -3.52 17.52
C SER A 155 -4.98 -4.17 16.28
N GLY A 156 -5.65 -5.32 16.41
CA GLY A 156 -6.29 -6.04 15.29
C GLY A 156 -6.49 -7.53 15.55
N PRO A 157 -7.36 -8.22 14.78
CA PRO A 157 -7.64 -9.65 14.98
C PRO A 157 -6.34 -10.47 14.88
N SER A 158 -6.24 -11.49 15.71
CA SER A 158 -5.10 -12.39 15.88
C SER A 158 -4.55 -12.92 14.54
N ASP A 159 -3.31 -13.43 14.56
CA ASP A 159 -2.60 -14.13 13.47
C ASP A 159 -3.34 -15.39 12.92
N GLU A 160 -4.67 -15.47 13.01
CA GLU A 160 -5.43 -16.44 12.22
C GLU A 160 -5.30 -16.08 10.73
N PRO A 161 -4.88 -17.03 9.88
CA PRO A 161 -4.87 -16.80 8.45
C PRO A 161 -6.29 -16.46 8.00
N LEU A 162 -6.43 -15.36 7.26
CA LEU A 162 -7.65 -15.04 6.53
C LEU A 162 -8.07 -16.28 5.74
N LYS A 163 -9.17 -16.92 6.16
CA LYS A 163 -9.76 -18.05 5.45
C LYS A 163 -10.22 -17.53 4.09
N ILE A 164 -9.51 -17.94 3.06
CA ILE A 164 -9.84 -17.72 1.64
C ILE A 164 -11.05 -18.60 1.30
#